data_AF-A0A368LIS1-F1
#
_entry.id   AF-A0A368LIS1-F1
#
_cell.length_a   1.000
_cell.length_b   1.000
_cell.length_c   1.000
_cell.angle_alpha   90.00
_cell.angle_beta   90.00
_cell.angle_gamma   90.00
#
_symmetry.space_group_name_H-M   'P 1'
#
loop_
_entity.id
_entity.type
_entity.pdbx_description
1 polymer ?
#
loop_
_entity_poly.entity_id
_entity_poly.type
_entity_poly.pdbx_seq_one_letter_code
_entity_poly.pdbx_strand_id
1 'polypeptide(L)'
;MLLEGHHHSTQLIHYKGVEFVLSHIKAHYSSCADLLSYNSNQNISRSANRFIKIEKSMIDEITKTFSHQNDSNLIIQTPIRKLNNYHDMYKNNVELILFLKVSMKKLNNKSLSAFLSYWVAALQIENDEMSKYL
;
A
#
# COMPACT_ATOMS: atom_id res chain seq x y z
N MET A 1 28.11 38.68 -4.99
CA MET A 1 27.41 37.93 -3.91
C MET A 1 26.30 37.16 -4.59
N LEU A 2 26.62 35.94 -5.05
CA LEU A 2 25.65 35.03 -5.68
C LEU A 2 25.30 33.98 -4.63
N LEU A 3 24.04 33.94 -4.25
CA LEU A 3 23.47 32.90 -3.39
C LEU A 3 23.41 31.62 -4.22
N GLU A 4 24.38 30.72 -4.01
CA GLU A 4 24.32 29.38 -4.58
C GLU A 4 23.14 28.64 -3.95
N GLY A 5 22.19 28.28 -4.81
CA GLY A 5 21.02 27.53 -4.44
C GLY A 5 21.43 26.18 -3.87
N HIS A 6 20.88 25.87 -2.69
CA HIS A 6 20.81 24.51 -2.18
C HIS A 6 20.01 23.65 -3.15
N HIS A 7 20.68 23.13 -4.18
CA HIS A 7 20.27 21.92 -4.85
C HIS A 7 20.31 20.81 -3.81
N HIS A 8 19.18 20.55 -3.15
CA HIS A 8 18.87 19.23 -2.63
C HIS A 8 18.90 18.29 -3.84
N SER A 9 20.09 17.75 -4.10
CA SER A 9 20.26 16.59 -4.95
C SER A 9 19.46 15.47 -4.32
N THR A 10 18.25 15.27 -4.85
CA THR A 10 17.39 14.13 -4.56
C THR A 10 18.19 12.89 -4.95
N GLN A 11 18.94 12.34 -3.98
CA GLN A 11 19.73 11.14 -4.20
C GLN A 11 18.76 10.02 -4.57
N LEU A 12 18.77 9.66 -5.86
CA LEU A 12 18.13 8.47 -6.41
C LEU A 12 18.72 7.26 -5.69
N ILE A 13 18.02 6.73 -4.70
CA ILE A 13 18.37 5.47 -4.04
C ILE A 13 17.55 4.39 -4.73
N HIS A 14 18.21 3.40 -5.33
CA HIS A 14 17.55 2.22 -5.88
C HIS A 14 17.22 1.24 -4.74
N TYR A 15 15.93 1.06 -4.45
CA TYR A 15 15.47 0.21 -3.35
C TYR A 15 15.08 -1.18 -3.87
N LYS A 16 15.99 -2.15 -3.78
CA LYS A 16 15.71 -3.55 -4.12
C LYS A 16 14.53 -4.06 -3.27
N GLY A 17 13.45 -4.49 -3.94
CA GLY A 17 12.25 -5.05 -3.30
C GLY A 17 11.08 -4.08 -3.12
N VAL A 18 11.24 -2.78 -3.38
CA VAL A 18 10.10 -1.83 -3.38
C VAL A 18 9.09 -2.19 -4.44
N GLU A 19 9.54 -2.59 -5.63
CA GLU A 19 8.65 -2.94 -6.74
C GLU A 19 7.77 -4.15 -6.41
N PHE A 20 8.31 -5.12 -5.68
CA PHE A 20 7.57 -6.28 -5.21
C PHE A 20 6.51 -5.89 -4.16
N VAL A 21 6.87 -5.01 -3.23
CA VAL A 21 5.90 -4.46 -2.26
C VAL A 21 4.81 -3.68 -2.97
N LEU A 22 5.19 -2.81 -3.91
CA LEU A 22 4.27 -2.00 -4.70
C LEU A 22 3.35 -2.87 -5.57
N SER A 23 3.86 -3.94 -6.17
CA SER A 23 3.04 -4.86 -6.97
C SER A 23 2.00 -5.58 -6.10
N HIS A 24 2.37 -5.96 -4.87
CA HIS A 24 1.46 -6.60 -3.93
C HIS A 24 0.35 -5.67 -3.47
N ILE A 25 0.69 -4.42 -3.13
CA ILE A 25 -0.29 -3.39 -2.76
C ILE A 25 -1.22 -3.10 -3.95
N LYS A 26 -0.69 -2.91 -5.17
CA LYS A 26 -1.53 -2.69 -6.36
C LYS A 26 -2.51 -3.84 -6.63
N ALA A 27 -2.06 -5.08 -6.48
CA ALA A 27 -2.92 -6.25 -6.66
C ALA A 27 -4.02 -6.33 -5.59
N HIS A 28 -3.69 -6.02 -4.34
CA HIS A 28 -4.66 -5.94 -3.25
C HIS A 28 -5.71 -4.84 -3.52
N TYR A 29 -5.27 -3.63 -3.88
CA TYR A 29 -6.13 -2.51 -4.22
C TYR A 29 -7.13 -2.89 -5.30
N SER A 30 -6.66 -3.50 -6.40
CA SER A 30 -7.53 -3.97 -7.47
C SER A 30 -8.53 -5.03 -7.01
N SER A 31 -8.10 -5.97 -6.15
CA SER A 31 -8.97 -7.02 -5.61
C SER A 31 -10.15 -6.46 -4.79
N CYS A 32 -9.88 -5.39 -4.03
CA CYS A 32 -10.86 -4.77 -3.13
C CYS A 32 -11.71 -3.68 -3.80
N ALA A 33 -11.17 -2.95 -4.77
CA ALA A 33 -11.88 -1.86 -5.45
C ALA A 33 -13.16 -2.34 -6.16
N ASP A 34 -13.12 -3.55 -6.76
CA ASP A 34 -14.27 -4.15 -7.45
C ASP A 34 -15.47 -4.36 -6.50
N LEU A 35 -15.19 -4.75 -5.25
CA LEU A 35 -16.21 -5.01 -4.23
C LEU A 35 -16.92 -3.72 -3.77
N LEU A 36 -16.22 -2.59 -3.79
CA LEU A 36 -16.72 -1.30 -3.29
C LEU A 36 -17.55 -0.51 -4.31
N SER A 37 -17.72 -1.04 -5.52
CA SER A 37 -18.58 -0.44 -6.56
C SER A 37 -20.05 -0.31 -6.14
N TYR A 38 -20.47 -0.95 -5.05
CA TYR A 38 -21.77 -0.81 -4.43
C TYR A 38 -21.73 0.14 -3.21
N ASN A 39 -22.22 1.37 -3.41
CA ASN A 39 -22.41 2.36 -2.34
C ASN A 39 -23.57 1.95 -1.41
N SER A 40 -23.29 1.12 -0.41
CA SER A 40 -24.16 1.01 0.77
C SER A 40 -23.69 2.01 1.83
N ASN A 41 -24.63 2.77 2.43
CA ASN A 41 -24.36 3.72 3.53
C ASN A 41 -24.03 3.02 4.88
N GLN A 42 -23.61 1.75 4.84
CA GLN A 42 -23.32 0.95 6.02
C GLN A 42 -21.92 1.29 6.57
N ASN A 43 -21.75 1.25 7.89
CA ASN A 43 -20.47 1.58 8.52
C ASN A 43 -19.31 0.71 8.01
N ILE A 44 -19.56 -0.57 7.72
CA ILE A 44 -18.57 -1.47 7.12
C ILE A 44 -18.07 -0.99 5.75
N SER A 45 -18.98 -0.49 4.90
CA SER A 45 -18.64 0.09 3.60
C SER A 45 -17.81 1.36 3.76
N ARG A 46 -18.10 2.18 4.79
CA ARG A 46 -17.32 3.40 5.08
C ARG A 46 -15.88 3.06 5.46
N SER A 47 -15.68 2.09 6.35
CA SER A 47 -14.34 1.65 6.79
C SER A 47 -13.58 0.98 5.64
N ALA A 48 -14.24 0.13 4.85
CA ALA A 48 -13.66 -0.49 3.67
C ALA A 48 -13.21 0.56 2.62
N ASN A 49 -14.03 1.59 2.38
CA ASN A 49 -13.68 2.71 1.52
C ASN A 49 -12.50 3.54 2.06
N ARG A 50 -12.40 3.74 3.38
CA ARG A 50 -11.26 4.42 3.99
C ARG A 50 -9.97 3.62 3.83
N PHE A 51 -10.02 2.30 4.06
CA PHE A 51 -8.90 1.40 3.83
C PHE A 51 -8.35 1.56 2.41
N ILE A 52 -9.21 1.51 1.39
CA ILE A 52 -8.80 1.61 -0.01
C ILE A 52 -8.28 2.99 -0.39
N LYS A 53 -8.80 4.06 0.23
CA LYS A 53 -8.24 5.41 0.05
C LYS A 53 -6.82 5.52 0.62
N ILE A 54 -6.57 4.96 1.81
CA ILE A 54 -5.23 4.90 2.41
C ILE A 54 -4.29 4.12 1.50
N GLU A 55 -4.72 2.97 1.00
CA GLU A 55 -3.94 2.14 0.10
C GLU A 55 -3.60 2.85 -1.21
N LYS A 56 -4.55 3.55 -1.81
CA LYS A 56 -4.30 4.40 -2.99
C LYS A 56 -3.26 5.47 -2.71
N SER A 57 -3.39 6.20 -1.60
CA SER A 57 -2.40 7.22 -1.21
C SER A 57 -1.01 6.62 -0.96
N MET A 58 -0.96 5.42 -0.38
CA MET A 58 0.29 4.67 -0.21
C MET A 58 0.92 4.30 -1.55
N ILE A 59 0.14 3.79 -2.52
CA ILE A 59 0.61 3.48 -3.88
C ILE A 59 1.19 4.74 -4.56
N ASP A 60 0.47 5.86 -4.48
CA ASP A 60 0.86 7.12 -5.11
C ASP A 60 2.18 7.64 -4.53
N GLU A 61 2.31 7.67 -3.20
CA GLU A 61 3.54 8.12 -2.53
C GLU A 61 4.70 7.15 -2.78
N ILE A 62 4.50 5.82 -2.76
CA ILE A 62 5.59 4.88 -3.10
C ILE A 62 6.06 5.07 -4.53
N THR A 63 5.12 5.25 -5.45
CA THR A 63 5.43 5.46 -6.87
C THR A 63 6.22 6.75 -7.06
N LYS A 64 5.82 7.83 -6.39
CA LYS A 64 6.49 9.14 -6.47
C LYS A 64 7.87 9.15 -5.82
N THR A 65 8.01 8.53 -4.65
CA THR A 65 9.23 8.65 -3.81
C THR A 65 10.26 7.57 -4.12
N PHE A 66 9.82 6.39 -4.54
CA PHE A 66 10.68 5.20 -4.59
C PHE A 66 10.67 4.47 -5.94
N SER A 67 9.78 4.82 -6.88
CA SER A 67 9.79 4.21 -8.21
C SER A 67 10.56 5.09 -9.20
N HIS A 68 11.70 4.60 -9.66
CA HIS A 68 12.38 5.12 -10.84
C HIS A 68 12.05 4.24 -12.06
N GLN A 69 12.21 4.82 -13.26
CA GLN A 69 12.02 4.13 -14.53
C GLN A 69 12.76 2.79 -14.52
N ASN A 70 11.99 1.72 -14.68
CA ASN A 70 12.46 0.38 -14.49
C ASN A 70 13.32 -0.05 -15.69
N ASP A 71 14.60 -0.31 -15.44
CA ASP A 71 15.41 -1.18 -16.31
C ASP A 71 14.88 -2.60 -16.14
N SER A 72 13.81 -2.91 -16.88
CA SER A 72 13.41 -4.22 -17.42
C SER A 72 13.80 -5.47 -16.62
N ASN A 73 13.67 -5.44 -15.29
CA ASN A 73 13.67 -6.66 -14.49
C ASN A 73 12.22 -7.11 -14.39
N LEU A 74 11.94 -8.32 -14.86
CA LEU A 74 10.64 -8.97 -14.82
C LEU A 74 10.00 -8.84 -13.43
N ILE A 75 9.16 -7.81 -13.23
CA ILE A 75 8.34 -7.70 -12.03
C ILE A 75 7.35 -8.86 -12.10
N ILE A 76 7.48 -9.81 -11.17
CA ILE A 76 6.45 -10.81 -10.95
C ILE A 76 5.20 -10.06 -10.46
N GLN A 77 4.19 -10.00 -11.31
CA GLN A 77 2.91 -9.39 -10.96
C GLN A 77 2.23 -10.26 -9.89
N THR A 78 1.83 -9.63 -8.80
CA THR A 78 1.02 -10.31 -7.79
C THR A 78 -0.37 -10.59 -8.40
N PRO A 79 -0.89 -11.82 -8.31
CA PRO A 79 -2.23 -12.13 -8.81
C PRO A 79 -3.31 -11.32 -8.10
N ILE A 80 -4.30 -10.84 -8.87
CA ILE A 80 -5.51 -10.20 -8.34
C ILE A 80 -6.46 -11.29 -7.86
N ARG A 81 -7.02 -11.13 -6.66
CA ARG A 81 -7.98 -12.05 -6.06
C ARG A 81 -9.39 -11.50 -6.24
N LYS A 82 -10.33 -12.33 -6.70
CA LYS A 82 -11.75 -11.96 -6.69
C LYS A 82 -12.31 -12.09 -5.27
N LEU A 83 -12.92 -11.02 -4.76
CA LEU A 83 -13.57 -10.98 -3.45
C LEU A 83 -15.09 -10.92 -3.64
N ASN A 84 -15.84 -11.67 -2.85
CA ASN A 84 -17.30 -11.76 -3.01
C ASN A 84 -18.08 -11.00 -1.94
N ASN A 85 -17.47 -10.68 -0.80
CA ASN A 85 -18.11 -10.02 0.34
C ASN A 85 -17.08 -9.33 1.24
N TYR A 86 -17.56 -8.57 2.24
CA TYR A 86 -16.70 -7.85 3.18
C TYR A 86 -15.88 -8.74 4.12
N HIS A 87 -16.31 -9.98 4.37
CA HIS A 87 -15.53 -10.95 5.17
C HIS A 87 -14.29 -11.42 4.41
N ASP A 88 -14.44 -11.67 3.10
CA ASP A 88 -13.31 -11.98 2.21
C ASP A 88 -12.34 -10.81 2.15
N MET A 89 -12.86 -9.58 2.03
CA MET A 89 -12.05 -8.36 2.06
C MET A 89 -11.30 -8.19 3.37
N TYR A 90 -11.94 -8.39 4.51
CA TYR A 90 -11.28 -8.30 5.82
C TYR A 90 -10.11 -9.27 5.94
N LYS A 91 -10.29 -10.54 5.50
CA LYS A 91 -9.18 -11.50 5.48
C LYS A 91 -8.05 -11.07 4.55
N ASN A 92 -8.39 -10.58 3.36
CA ASN A 92 -7.42 -10.08 2.38
C ASN A 92 -6.63 -8.87 2.92
N ASN A 93 -7.30 -7.95 3.61
CA ASN A 93 -6.68 -6.81 4.29
C ASN A 93 -5.69 -7.27 5.38
N VAL A 94 -6.06 -8.28 6.17
CA VAL A 94 -5.15 -8.88 7.18
C VAL A 94 -3.91 -9.47 6.52
N GLU A 95 -4.08 -10.19 5.41
CA GLU A 95 -2.98 -10.76 4.63
C GLU A 95 -2.03 -9.66 4.12
N LEU A 96 -2.56 -8.56 3.58
CA LEU A 96 -1.76 -7.40 3.16
C LEU A 96 -0.99 -6.77 4.34
N ILE A 97 -1.66 -6.52 5.46
CA ILE A 97 -1.02 -5.93 6.65
C ILE A 97 0.13 -6.81 7.14
N LEU A 98 -0.07 -8.14 7.20
CA LEU A 98 0.97 -9.09 7.59
C LEU A 98 2.12 -9.09 6.58
N PHE A 99 1.81 -9.10 5.29
CA PHE A 99 2.81 -9.00 4.23
C PHE A 99 3.68 -7.75 4.38
N LEU A 100 3.09 -6.58 4.64
CA LEU A 100 3.83 -5.33 4.83
C LEU A 100 4.72 -5.38 6.07
N LYS A 101 4.22 -5.92 7.19
CA LYS A 101 5.00 -6.14 8.42
C LYS A 101 6.20 -7.06 8.18
N VAL A 102 6.04 -8.14 7.41
CA VAL A 102 7.14 -9.03 7.03
C VAL A 102 8.11 -8.35 6.07
N SER A 103 7.60 -7.60 5.10
CA SER A 103 8.40 -6.88 4.11
C SER A 103 9.30 -5.85 4.77
N MET A 104 8.78 -5.06 5.73
CA MET A 104 9.60 -4.11 6.50
C MET A 104 10.79 -4.77 7.21
N LYS A 105 10.63 -5.99 7.75
CA LYS A 105 11.73 -6.72 8.40
C LYS A 105 12.80 -7.19 7.42
N LYS A 106 12.41 -7.44 6.16
CA LYS A 106 13.30 -7.94 5.10
C LYS A 106 13.96 -6.81 4.31
N LEU A 107 13.30 -5.66 4.21
CA LEU A 107 13.85 -4.47 3.59
C LEU A 107 14.95 -3.91 4.50
N ASN A 108 16.22 -4.08 4.11
CA ASN A 108 17.36 -3.48 4.80
C ASN A 108 17.44 -1.96 4.55
N ASN A 109 16.31 -1.25 4.75
CA ASN A 109 16.20 0.17 4.53
C ASN A 109 15.31 0.82 5.58
N LYS A 110 15.91 1.65 6.44
CA LYS A 110 15.23 2.30 7.56
C LYS A 110 14.19 3.33 7.12
N SER A 111 14.47 4.09 6.06
CA SER A 111 13.56 5.13 5.56
C SER A 111 12.27 4.50 5.02
N LEU A 112 12.40 3.49 4.15
CA LEU A 112 11.27 2.76 3.61
C LEU A 112 10.50 1.99 4.70
N SER A 113 11.21 1.39 5.66
CA SER A 113 10.55 0.70 6.78
C SER A 113 9.74 1.66 7.65
N ALA A 114 10.29 2.84 7.97
CA ALA A 114 9.56 3.87 8.71
C ALA A 114 8.34 4.37 7.91
N PHE A 115 8.50 4.62 6.62
CA PHE A 115 7.40 4.99 5.73
C PHE A 115 6.29 3.93 5.72
N LEU A 116 6.63 2.66 5.49
CA LEU A 116 5.65 1.56 5.47
C LEU A 116 4.96 1.38 6.84
N SER A 117 5.67 1.64 7.95
CA SER A 117 5.10 1.48 9.29
C SER A 117 3.94 2.44 9.57
N TYR A 118 4.05 3.68 9.07
CA TYR A 118 2.98 4.67 9.16
C TYR A 118 1.71 4.18 8.43
N TRP A 119 1.87 3.70 7.19
CA TRP A 119 0.76 3.17 6.40
C TRP A 119 0.15 1.92 7.02
N VAL A 120 0.98 0.99 7.51
CA VAL A 120 0.51 -0.22 8.19
C VAL A 120 -0.36 0.11 9.39
N ALA A 121 0.02 1.12 10.18
CA ALA A 121 -0.79 1.55 11.32
C ALA A 121 -2.15 2.10 10.88
N ALA A 122 -2.19 2.94 9.83
CA ALA A 122 -3.43 3.49 9.29
C ALA A 122 -4.35 2.40 8.71
N LEU A 123 -3.79 1.45 7.96
CA LEU A 123 -4.53 0.30 7.42
C LEU A 123 -5.10 -0.59 8.53
N GLN A 124 -4.31 -0.84 9.59
CA GLN A 124 -4.75 -1.62 10.75
C GLN A 124 -5.97 -0.98 11.42
N ILE A 125 -5.96 0.35 11.63
CA ILE A 125 -7.08 1.06 12.26
C ILE A 125 -8.38 0.86 11.47
N GLU A 126 -8.35 1.04 10.14
CA GLU A 126 -9.56 0.89 9.32
C GLU A 126 -10.02 -0.57 9.23
N ASN A 127 -9.09 -1.54 9.20
CA ASN A 127 -9.45 -2.95 9.20
C ASN A 127 -10.02 -3.43 10.54
N ASP A 128 -9.48 -2.93 11.66
CA ASP A 128 -10.02 -3.18 12.99
C ASP A 128 -11.43 -2.57 13.12
N GLU A 129 -11.67 -1.40 12.52
CA GLU A 129 -12.99 -0.81 12.44
C GLU A 129 -13.95 -1.65 11.60
N MET A 130 -13.52 -2.22 10.46
CA MET A 130 -14.34 -3.16 9.68
C MET A 130 -14.77 -4.37 10.53
N SER A 131 -13.88 -4.90 11.37
CA SER A 131 -14.14 -6.08 12.19
C SER A 131 -15.30 -5.91 13.18
N LYS A 132 -15.61 -4.66 13.59
CA LYS A 132 -16.71 -4.35 14.51
C LYS A 132 -18.10 -4.51 13.87
N TYR A 133 -18.16 -4.60 12.55
CA TYR A 133 -19.41 -4.68 11.79
C TYR A 133 -19.55 -5.98 10.98
N LEU A 134 -18.61 -6.91 11.16
CA LEU A 134 -18.63 -8.26 10.59
C LEU A 134 -19.20 -9.26 11.59
#